data_AF-A0A3M0L8M6-F1
#
_entry.id   AF-A0A3M0L8M6-F1
#
_cell.length_a   1.000
_cell.length_b   1.000
_cell.length_c   1.000
_cell.angle_alpha   90.00
_cell.angle_beta   90.00
_cell.angle_gamma   90.00
#
_symmetry.space_group_name_H-M   'P 1'
#
loop_
_entity.id
_entity.type
_entity.pdbx_description
1 polymer ?
#
loop_
_entity_poly.entity_id
_entity_poly.type
_entity_poly.pdbx_seq_one_letter_code
_entity_poly.pdbx_strand_id
1 'polypeptide(L)'
;MQDLRGIIVQGIQEAVPKGQNINKAFNERQKKEETPTDWLERLRKNLQMYSGLDPETPLGQALLKTQFVAKSWKDIRKKLEKLDNWQDRDLDELLKEAQKVCVRRDEESHKRQVRMIVAAVRETRRINAPPKTSQVAQRNGGGVLQVEKKDGGVCFYCGNKGHFRRNCRKRLKDERVFKED
;
A
#
# COMPACT_ATOMS: atom_id res chain seq x y z
N MET A 1 48.14 -24.17 -24.21
CA MET A 1 48.23 -22.87 -24.93
C MET A 1 47.06 -22.02 -24.48
N GLN A 2 47.30 -20.76 -24.08
CA GLN A 2 46.21 -19.82 -23.84
C GLN A 2 45.54 -19.51 -25.19
N ASP A 3 44.20 -19.48 -25.20
CA ASP A 3 43.40 -19.14 -26.38
C ASP A 3 43.72 -17.72 -26.85
N LEU A 4 43.99 -17.54 -28.14
CA LEU A 4 44.33 -16.25 -28.75
C LEU A 4 43.25 -15.18 -28.45
N ARG A 5 41.98 -15.60 -28.40
CA ARG A 5 40.88 -14.72 -28.01
C ARG A 5 41.03 -14.22 -26.57
N GLY A 6 41.48 -15.08 -25.66
CA GLY A 6 41.73 -14.70 -24.26
C GLY A 6 42.82 -13.64 -24.13
N ILE A 7 43.92 -13.82 -24.85
CA ILE A 7 45.05 -12.88 -24.87
C ILE A 7 44.62 -11.51 -25.42
N ILE A 8 43.86 -11.49 -26.53
CA ILE A 8 43.36 -10.25 -27.13
C ILE A 8 42.39 -9.53 -26.18
N VAL A 9 41.46 -10.25 -25.56
CA VAL A 9 40.50 -9.66 -24.61
C VAL A 9 41.20 -9.07 -23.40
N GLN A 10 42.18 -9.79 -22.84
CA GLN A 10 42.94 -9.31 -21.69
C GLN A 10 43.76 -8.06 -22.06
N GLY A 11 44.46 -8.07 -23.20
CA GLY A 11 45.22 -6.91 -23.67
C GLY A 11 44.35 -5.66 -23.88
N ILE A 12 43.13 -5.82 -24.42
CA ILE A 12 42.18 -4.71 -24.55
C ILE A 12 41.74 -4.21 -23.15
N GLN A 13 41.45 -5.11 -22.21
CA GLN A 13 41.01 -4.74 -20.86
C GLN A 13 42.10 -3.99 -20.07
N GLU A 14 43.37 -4.31 -20.29
CA GLU A 14 44.52 -3.66 -19.65
C GLU A 14 44.89 -2.34 -20.33
N ALA A 15 44.79 -2.26 -21.66
CA ALA A 15 45.18 -1.08 -22.44
C ALA A 15 44.13 0.04 -22.45
N VAL A 16 42.85 -0.28 -22.28
CA VAL A 16 41.76 0.72 -22.22
C VAL A 16 41.61 1.18 -20.77
N PRO A 17 41.88 2.46 -20.44
CA PRO A 17 41.60 2.98 -19.11
C PRO A 17 40.09 2.85 -18.85
N LYS A 18 39.70 1.97 -17.91
CA LYS A 18 38.32 1.92 -17.45
C LYS A 18 38.05 3.23 -16.73
N GLY A 19 37.45 4.20 -17.42
CA GLY A 19 37.04 5.46 -16.81
C GLY A 19 36.18 5.15 -15.59
N GLN A 20 36.61 5.58 -14.40
CA GLN A 20 35.89 5.30 -13.15
C GLN A 20 34.64 6.19 -13.07
N ASN A 21 33.55 5.77 -13.69
CA ASN A 21 32.28 6.51 -13.64
C ASN A 21 31.36 5.98 -12.54
N ILE A 22 31.76 6.21 -11.29
CA ILE A 22 30.99 5.83 -10.10
C ILE A 22 29.60 6.49 -10.10
N ASN A 23 29.51 7.74 -10.56
CA ASN A 23 28.24 8.45 -10.68
C ASN A 23 27.26 7.74 -11.61
N LYS A 24 27.74 7.24 -12.75
CA LYS A 24 26.92 6.45 -13.68
C LYS A 24 26.52 5.10 -13.09
N ALA A 25 27.42 4.45 -12.33
CA ALA A 25 27.12 3.18 -11.67
C ALA A 25 25.90 3.28 -10.71
N PHE A 26 25.73 4.41 -10.04
CA PHE A 26 24.71 4.60 -9.00
C PHE A 26 23.65 5.64 -9.33
N ASN A 27 23.48 5.99 -10.61
CA ASN A 27 22.49 6.98 -11.02
C ASN A 27 21.05 6.48 -10.81
N GLU A 28 20.83 5.19 -11.02
CA GLU A 28 19.51 4.58 -10.97
C GLU A 28 19.05 4.29 -9.53
N ARG A 29 17.73 4.13 -9.36
CA ARG A 29 17.09 3.69 -8.11
C ARG A 29 16.44 2.33 -8.30
N GLN A 30 16.12 1.67 -7.20
CA GLN A 30 15.29 0.48 -7.20
C GLN A 30 13.90 0.81 -7.74
N LYS A 31 13.37 -0.02 -8.63
CA LYS A 31 12.00 0.11 -9.16
C LYS A 31 10.99 -0.43 -8.13
N LYS A 32 9.73 -0.01 -8.22
CA LYS A 32 8.70 -0.41 -7.25
C LYS A 32 8.45 -1.92 -7.27
N GLU A 33 8.40 -2.52 -8.45
CA GLU A 33 8.13 -3.94 -8.68
C GLU A 33 9.39 -4.81 -8.68
N GLU A 34 10.57 -4.22 -8.55
CA GLU A 34 11.85 -4.93 -8.55
C GLU A 34 12.16 -5.50 -7.17
N THR A 35 12.60 -6.76 -7.13
CA THR A 35 12.95 -7.41 -5.87
C THR A 35 14.25 -6.84 -5.31
N PRO A 36 14.47 -6.89 -3.98
CA PRO A 36 15.73 -6.43 -3.39
C PRO A 36 16.96 -7.17 -3.92
N THR A 37 16.80 -8.45 -4.28
CA THR A 37 17.88 -9.26 -4.87
C THR A 37 18.23 -8.75 -6.27
N ASP A 38 17.24 -8.56 -7.15
CA ASP A 38 17.48 -8.03 -8.50
C ASP A 38 18.12 -6.64 -8.46
N TRP A 39 17.67 -5.82 -7.51
CA TRP A 39 18.24 -4.50 -7.27
C TRP A 39 19.73 -4.58 -6.90
N LEU A 40 20.09 -5.50 -5.99
CA LEU A 40 21.47 -5.68 -5.58
C LEU A 40 22.36 -6.21 -6.71
N GLU A 41 21.86 -7.17 -7.48
CA GLU A 41 22.58 -7.71 -8.65
C GLU A 41 22.81 -6.63 -9.72
N ARG A 42 21.82 -5.76 -9.95
CA ARG A 42 21.97 -4.62 -10.86
C ARG A 42 23.01 -3.62 -10.35
N LEU A 43 23.07 -3.37 -9.04
CA LEU A 43 24.12 -2.53 -8.45
C LEU A 43 25.52 -3.14 -8.65
N ARG A 44 25.69 -4.44 -8.38
CA ARG A 44 26.96 -5.17 -8.59
C ARG A 44 27.41 -5.07 -10.05
N LYS A 45 26.49 -5.34 -10.98
CA LYS A 45 26.75 -5.24 -12.43
C LYS A 45 27.12 -3.83 -12.86
N ASN A 46 26.41 -2.81 -12.39
CA ASN A 46 26.68 -1.43 -12.75
C ASN A 46 28.02 -0.93 -12.18
N LEU A 47 28.34 -1.32 -10.95
CA LEU A 47 29.63 -1.02 -10.33
C LEU A 47 30.77 -1.58 -11.19
N GLN A 48 30.69 -2.87 -11.56
CA GLN A 48 31.71 -3.51 -12.38
C GLN A 48 31.78 -2.90 -13.79
N MET A 49 30.63 -2.66 -14.43
CA MET A 49 30.55 -2.17 -15.81
C MET A 49 31.03 -0.73 -15.97
N TYR A 50 30.65 0.17 -15.05
CA TYR A 50 30.89 1.61 -15.23
C TYR A 50 32.06 2.15 -14.42
N SER A 51 32.52 1.45 -13.39
CA SER A 51 33.69 1.87 -12.61
C SER A 51 34.87 0.92 -12.70
N GLY A 52 34.66 -0.32 -13.17
CA GLY A 52 35.69 -1.36 -13.16
C GLY A 52 36.04 -1.89 -11.77
N LEU A 53 35.41 -1.39 -10.70
CA LEU A 53 35.61 -1.89 -9.34
C LEU A 53 35.01 -3.28 -9.19
N ASP A 54 35.76 -4.15 -8.53
CA ASP A 54 35.30 -5.47 -8.15
C ASP A 54 34.32 -5.36 -6.96
N PRO A 55 33.06 -5.83 -7.10
CA PRO A 55 32.07 -5.89 -6.03
C PRO A 55 32.55 -6.54 -4.73
N GLU A 56 33.47 -7.50 -4.82
CA GLU A 56 33.93 -8.28 -3.65
C GLU A 56 35.06 -7.60 -2.87
N THR A 57 35.60 -6.50 -3.40
CA THR A 57 36.58 -5.71 -2.65
C THR A 57 35.93 -4.96 -1.48
N PRO A 58 36.67 -4.65 -0.40
CA PRO A 58 36.12 -3.88 0.73
C PRO A 58 35.49 -2.55 0.31
N LEU A 59 36.10 -1.85 -0.65
CA LEU A 59 35.56 -0.62 -1.22
C LEU A 59 34.28 -0.88 -2.02
N GLY A 60 34.25 -1.93 -2.84
CA GLY A 60 33.07 -2.35 -3.59
C GLY A 60 31.89 -2.66 -2.66
N GLN A 61 32.11 -3.47 -1.63
CA GLN A 61 31.11 -3.83 -0.63
C GLN A 61 30.60 -2.59 0.14
N ALA A 62 31.49 -1.67 0.55
CA ALA A 62 31.09 -0.44 1.23
C ALA A 62 30.21 0.48 0.36
N LEU A 63 30.55 0.61 -0.93
CA LEU A 63 29.76 1.35 -1.89
C LEU A 63 28.40 0.69 -2.14
N LEU A 64 28.38 -0.63 -2.37
CA LEU A 64 27.15 -1.39 -2.58
C LEU A 64 26.21 -1.27 -1.38
N LYS A 65 26.72 -1.42 -0.15
CA LYS A 65 25.94 -1.23 1.08
C LYS A 65 25.32 0.15 1.16
N THR A 66 26.11 1.19 0.97
CA THR A 66 25.65 2.58 1.03
C THR A 66 24.57 2.86 -0.02
N GLN A 67 24.80 2.41 -1.25
CA GLN A 67 23.90 2.69 -2.37
C GLN A 67 22.65 1.82 -2.35
N PHE A 68 22.75 0.58 -1.89
CA PHE A 68 21.60 -0.31 -1.68
C PHE A 68 20.57 0.39 -0.78
N VAL A 69 20.98 0.91 0.38
CA VAL A 69 20.07 1.63 1.29
C VAL A 69 19.57 2.93 0.67
N ALA A 70 20.47 3.80 0.19
CA ALA A 70 20.11 5.15 -0.25
C ALA A 70 19.19 5.17 -1.48
N LYS A 71 19.39 4.23 -2.40
CA LYS A 71 18.70 4.17 -3.70
C LYS A 71 17.58 3.12 -3.75
N SER A 72 17.37 2.37 -2.66
CA SER A 72 16.21 1.50 -2.49
C SER A 72 14.88 2.24 -2.57
N TRP A 73 13.81 1.49 -2.84
CA TRP A 73 12.45 2.02 -2.87
C TRP A 73 12.05 2.59 -1.50
N LYS A 74 11.08 3.52 -1.49
CA LYS A 74 10.82 4.39 -0.32
C LYS A 74 10.47 3.62 0.96
N ASP A 75 9.74 2.52 0.86
CA ASP A 75 9.36 1.65 1.99
C ASP A 75 10.55 0.87 2.56
N ILE A 76 11.35 0.25 1.69
CA ILE A 76 12.58 -0.48 2.02
C ILE A 76 13.58 0.48 2.63
N ARG A 77 13.87 1.60 1.97
CA ARG A 77 14.82 2.61 2.48
C ARG A 77 14.43 3.07 3.89
N LYS A 78 13.16 3.43 4.09
CA LYS A 78 12.65 3.81 5.43
C LYS A 78 12.80 2.71 6.48
N LYS A 79 12.71 1.43 6.08
CA LYS A 79 12.91 0.31 7.00
C LYS A 79 14.38 0.14 7.34
N LEU A 80 15.27 0.21 6.35
CA LEU A 80 16.72 0.03 6.52
C LEU A 80 17.35 1.20 7.29
N GLU A 81 16.97 2.44 7.00
CA GLU A 81 17.44 3.63 7.73
C GLU A 81 17.04 3.63 9.22
N LYS A 82 15.99 2.89 9.58
CA LYS A 82 15.52 2.73 10.97
C LYS A 82 16.22 1.61 11.72
N LEU A 83 17.01 0.77 11.05
CA LEU A 83 17.82 -0.22 11.74
C LEU A 83 18.98 0.53 12.40
N ASP A 84 19.04 0.50 13.72
CA ASP A 84 20.21 1.01 14.45
C ASP A 84 21.46 0.33 13.89
N ASN A 85 22.51 1.13 13.69
CA ASN A 85 23.81 0.67 13.21
C ASN A 85 23.75 -0.10 11.88
N TRP A 86 22.86 0.26 10.96
CA TRP A 86 22.79 -0.40 9.63
C TRP A 86 24.12 -0.29 8.85
N GLN A 87 24.95 0.70 9.15
CA GLN A 87 26.29 0.87 8.58
C GLN A 87 27.26 -0.22 9.04
N ASP A 88 27.06 -0.79 10.23
CA ASP A 88 27.89 -1.86 10.79
C ASP A 88 27.40 -3.24 10.36
N ARG A 89 26.19 -3.32 9.79
CA ARG A 89 25.61 -4.57 9.29
C ARG A 89 26.23 -4.98 7.97
N ASP A 90 26.20 -6.28 7.73
CA ASP A 90 26.56 -6.88 6.45
C ASP A 90 25.48 -6.62 5.41
N LEU A 91 25.90 -6.61 4.15
CA LEU A 91 25.02 -6.41 3.01
C LEU A 91 23.90 -7.47 2.94
N ASP A 92 24.20 -8.71 3.32
CA ASP A 92 23.24 -9.81 3.35
C ASP A 92 22.17 -9.63 4.44
N GLU A 93 22.51 -9.04 5.58
CA GLU A 93 21.53 -8.71 6.61
C GLU A 93 20.55 -7.65 6.12
N LEU A 94 21.07 -6.61 5.46
CA LEU A 94 20.25 -5.56 4.86
C LEU A 94 19.36 -6.11 3.75
N LEU A 95 19.88 -7.02 2.93
CA LEU A 95 19.11 -7.71 1.90
C LEU A 95 17.94 -8.50 2.51
N LYS A 96 18.20 -9.24 3.58
CA LYS A 96 17.17 -10.03 4.29
C LYS A 96 16.08 -9.13 4.87
N GLU A 97 16.43 -8.00 5.47
CA GLU A 97 15.45 -7.03 5.97
C GLU A 97 14.63 -6.39 4.85
N ALA A 98 15.27 -6.07 3.72
CA ALA A 98 14.58 -5.55 2.53
C ALA A 98 13.58 -6.56 1.96
N GLN A 99 13.95 -7.84 1.87
CA GLN A 99 13.06 -8.91 1.40
C GLN A 99 11.80 -9.05 2.27
N LYS A 100 11.94 -8.94 3.61
CA LYS A 100 10.78 -8.95 4.52
C LYS A 100 9.79 -7.82 4.22
N VAL A 101 10.26 -6.64 3.81
CA VAL A 101 9.38 -5.52 3.42
C VAL A 101 8.61 -5.85 2.16
N CYS A 102 9.27 -6.40 1.13
CA CYS A 102 8.62 -6.82 -0.11
C CYS A 102 7.52 -7.86 0.14
N VAL A 103 7.84 -8.92 0.89
CA VAL A 103 6.87 -9.98 1.22
C VAL A 103 5.64 -9.40 1.92
N ARG A 104 5.83 -8.56 2.95
CA ARG A 104 4.71 -7.92 3.67
C ARG A 104 3.86 -7.03 2.75
N ARG A 105 4.49 -6.29 1.86
CA ARG A 105 3.81 -5.43 0.88
C ARG A 105 2.93 -6.26 -0.06
N ASP A 106 3.46 -7.36 -0.55
CA ASP A 106 2.75 -8.22 -1.50
C ASP A 106 1.59 -8.95 -0.80
N GLU A 107 1.78 -9.42 0.43
CA GLU A 107 0.71 -9.95 1.28
C GLU A 107 -0.43 -8.93 1.51
N GLU A 108 -0.09 -7.68 1.83
CA GLU A 108 -1.09 -6.61 1.97
C GLU A 108 -1.82 -6.32 0.67
N SER A 109 -1.10 -6.31 -0.46
CA SER A 109 -1.68 -6.12 -1.78
C SER A 109 -2.69 -7.21 -2.11
N HIS A 110 -2.32 -8.48 -1.93
CA HIS A 110 -3.21 -9.63 -2.11
C HIS A 110 -4.42 -9.56 -1.18
N LYS A 111 -4.22 -9.22 0.10
CA LYS A 111 -5.32 -9.08 1.06
C LYS A 111 -6.31 -7.99 0.66
N ARG A 112 -5.83 -6.86 0.12
CA ARG A 112 -6.69 -5.80 -0.42
C ARG A 112 -7.46 -6.28 -1.65
N GLN A 113 -6.78 -6.96 -2.56
CA GLN A 113 -7.42 -7.53 -3.76
C GLN A 113 -8.53 -8.52 -3.40
N VAL A 114 -8.28 -9.46 -2.48
CA VAL A 114 -9.28 -10.40 -1.98
C VAL A 114 -10.47 -9.67 -1.36
N ARG A 115 -10.24 -8.64 -0.53
CA ARG A 115 -11.33 -7.84 0.07
C ARG A 115 -12.20 -7.16 -1.00
N MET A 116 -11.60 -6.61 -2.06
CA MET A 116 -12.36 -6.00 -3.16
C MET A 116 -13.20 -7.04 -3.91
N ILE A 117 -12.63 -8.21 -4.22
CA ILE A 117 -13.36 -9.31 -4.89
C ILE A 117 -14.53 -9.78 -4.01
N VAL A 118 -14.31 -9.99 -2.71
CA VAL A 118 -15.37 -10.40 -1.78
C VAL A 118 -16.47 -9.33 -1.68
N ALA A 119 -16.12 -8.05 -1.65
CA ALA A 119 -17.09 -6.96 -1.63
C ALA A 119 -17.93 -6.93 -2.92
N ALA A 120 -17.29 -7.06 -4.09
CA ALA A 120 -17.97 -7.11 -5.38
C ALA A 120 -18.93 -8.31 -5.46
N VAL A 121 -18.49 -9.52 -5.06
CA VAL A 121 -19.34 -10.72 -5.05
C VAL A 121 -20.54 -10.57 -4.12
N ARG A 122 -20.36 -9.96 -2.93
CA ARG A 122 -21.47 -9.69 -2.01
C ARG A 122 -22.50 -8.73 -2.62
N GLU A 123 -22.05 -7.72 -3.36
CA GLU A 123 -22.93 -6.77 -4.03
C GLU A 123 -23.69 -7.41 -5.20
N THR A 124 -23.01 -8.21 -6.03
CA THR A 124 -23.68 -8.99 -7.09
C THR A 124 -24.74 -9.94 -6.53
N ARG A 125 -24.48 -10.57 -5.38
CA ARG A 125 -25.49 -11.42 -4.69
C ARG A 125 -26.68 -10.62 -4.15
N ARG A 126 -26.51 -9.35 -3.80
CA ARG A 126 -27.62 -8.46 -3.39
C ARG A 126 -28.45 -8.02 -4.58
N ILE A 127 -27.82 -7.71 -5.71
CA ILE A 127 -28.49 -7.33 -6.96
C ILE A 127 -29.27 -8.53 -7.53
N ASN A 128 -28.70 -9.73 -7.47
CA ASN A 128 -29.32 -10.97 -7.95
C ASN A 128 -30.22 -11.65 -6.90
N ALA A 129 -30.41 -11.05 -5.72
CA ALA A 129 -31.35 -11.58 -4.75
C ALA A 129 -32.78 -11.38 -5.30
N PRO A 130 -33.63 -12.43 -5.32
CA PRO A 130 -35.02 -12.25 -5.69
C PRO A 130 -35.63 -11.19 -4.77
N PRO A 131 -36.52 -10.31 -5.28
CA PRO A 131 -37.24 -9.38 -4.42
C PRO A 131 -37.86 -10.22 -3.31
N LYS A 132 -37.56 -9.89 -2.05
CA LYS A 132 -38.24 -10.51 -0.93
C LYS A 132 -39.73 -10.24 -1.14
N THR A 133 -40.46 -11.21 -1.67
CA THR A 133 -41.89 -11.26 -1.57
C THR A 133 -42.16 -11.35 -0.08
N SER A 134 -42.46 -10.19 0.51
CA SER A 134 -43.18 -10.10 1.76
C SER A 134 -44.33 -11.10 1.64
N GLN A 135 -44.30 -12.17 2.42
CA GLN A 135 -45.43 -13.06 2.54
C GLN A 135 -46.56 -12.22 3.13
N VAL A 136 -47.40 -11.67 2.25
CA VAL A 136 -48.69 -11.12 2.59
C VAL A 136 -49.55 -12.33 2.94
N ALA A 137 -49.50 -12.74 4.20
CA ALA A 137 -50.52 -13.60 4.77
C ALA A 137 -51.85 -12.82 4.69
N GLN A 138 -52.73 -13.25 3.79
CA GLN A 138 -54.09 -12.75 3.69
C GLN A 138 -54.76 -12.89 5.07
N ARG A 139 -55.05 -11.76 5.70
CA ARG A 139 -56.15 -11.65 6.66
C ARG A 139 -57.20 -10.76 6.04
N ASN A 140 -58.29 -11.40 5.63
CA ASN A 140 -59.54 -10.76 5.25
C ASN A 140 -60.04 -9.85 6.37
N GLY A 141 -60.56 -8.68 6.00
CA GLY A 141 -61.33 -7.80 6.89
C GLY A 141 -60.71 -6.42 7.04
N GLY A 142 -61.38 -5.41 6.48
CA GLY A 142 -60.94 -4.02 6.44
C GLY A 142 -60.48 -3.47 7.80
N GLY A 143 -59.34 -2.78 7.80
CA GLY A 143 -58.76 -2.21 9.01
C GLY A 143 -57.71 -1.16 8.67
N VAL A 144 -57.92 0.02 9.25
CA VAL A 144 -57.05 1.21 9.24
C VAL A 144 -55.56 0.85 9.37
N LEU A 145 -54.72 1.49 8.54
CA LEU A 145 -53.26 1.41 8.58
C LEU A 145 -52.73 1.69 10.00
N GLN A 146 -52.41 0.62 10.74
CA GLN A 146 -51.70 0.71 12.00
C GLN A 146 -50.20 0.78 11.70
N VAL A 147 -49.70 2.01 11.56
CA VAL A 147 -48.26 2.29 11.59
C VAL A 147 -47.72 1.80 12.94
N GLU A 148 -46.85 0.78 12.90
CA GLU A 148 -46.09 0.33 14.05
C GLU A 148 -45.31 1.51 14.62
N LYS A 149 -45.79 2.04 15.75
CA LYS A 149 -45.13 3.08 16.52
C LYS A 149 -43.81 2.51 17.05
N LYS A 150 -42.72 2.72 16.34
CA LYS A 150 -41.41 2.84 17.00
C LYS A 150 -41.58 3.93 18.06
N ASP A 151 -41.39 3.58 19.32
CA ASP A 151 -41.45 4.51 20.45
C ASP A 151 -40.52 5.69 20.19
N GLY A 152 -41.07 6.75 19.58
CA GLY A 152 -40.40 8.02 19.48
C GLY A 152 -40.16 8.48 20.90
N GLY A 153 -38.89 8.67 21.27
CA GLY A 153 -38.49 9.14 22.59
C GLY A 153 -39.25 10.41 22.99
N VAL A 154 -39.23 10.75 24.28
CA VAL A 154 -39.92 11.93 24.81
C VAL A 154 -39.42 13.20 24.13
N CYS A 155 -40.34 14.05 23.68
CA CYS A 155 -40.02 15.35 23.12
C CYS A 155 -39.52 16.30 24.22
N PHE A 156 -38.26 16.71 24.16
CA PHE A 156 -37.66 17.68 25.09
C PHE A 156 -38.24 19.10 25.01
N TYR A 157 -39.15 19.41 24.07
CA TYR A 157 -39.81 20.72 23.99
C TYR A 157 -41.18 20.73 24.67
N CYS A 158 -42.04 19.75 24.35
CA CYS A 158 -43.41 19.70 24.87
C CYS A 158 -43.68 18.56 25.87
N GLY A 159 -42.69 17.72 26.16
CA GLY A 159 -42.79 16.61 27.11
C GLY A 159 -43.55 15.38 26.60
N ASN A 160 -44.12 15.42 25.39
CA ASN A 160 -44.95 14.33 24.87
C ASN A 160 -44.11 13.22 24.21
N LYS A 161 -44.50 11.96 24.43
CA LYS A 161 -43.90 10.76 23.79
C LYS A 161 -44.32 10.66 22.32
N GLY A 162 -43.56 9.90 21.52
CA GLY A 162 -43.88 9.58 20.13
C GLY A 162 -43.25 10.50 19.08
N HIS A 163 -42.52 11.54 19.47
CA HIS A 163 -41.78 12.41 18.54
C HIS A 163 -40.61 13.12 19.23
N PHE A 164 -39.54 13.42 18.49
CA PHE A 164 -38.42 14.22 18.99
C PHE A 164 -38.65 15.73 18.80
N ARG A 165 -37.88 16.57 19.51
CA ARG A 165 -37.94 18.04 19.44
C ARG A 165 -37.94 18.60 18.01
N ARG A 166 -37.26 17.93 17.06
CA ARG A 166 -37.23 18.31 15.65
C ARG A 166 -38.58 18.22 14.94
N ASN A 167 -39.44 17.31 15.37
CA ASN A 167 -40.74 17.03 14.76
C ASN A 167 -41.89 17.53 15.65
N CYS A 168 -41.62 18.46 16.57
CA CYS A 168 -42.64 18.95 17.50
C CYS A 168 -43.55 19.98 16.85
N ARG A 169 -44.82 19.63 16.68
CA ARG A 169 -45.84 20.51 16.10
C ARG A 169 -46.06 21.81 16.90
N LYS A 170 -45.90 21.78 18.24
CA LYS A 170 -45.96 22.99 19.09
C LYS A 170 -44.80 23.93 18.75
N ARG A 171 -43.57 23.42 18.78
CA ARG A 171 -42.36 24.19 18.45
C ARG A 171 -42.45 24.89 17.08
N LEU A 172 -42.91 24.16 16.06
CA LEU A 172 -43.04 24.69 14.69
C LEU A 172 -44.16 25.73 14.52
N LYS A 173 -45.10 25.82 15.47
CA LYS A 173 -46.11 26.87 15.52
C LYS A 173 -45.56 28.08 16.27
N ASP A 174 -44.92 27.86 17.40
CA ASP A 174 -44.33 28.93 18.22
C ASP A 174 -43.22 29.66 17.43
N GLU A 175 -42.36 28.94 16.70
CA GLU A 175 -41.37 29.52 15.78
C GLU A 175 -41.98 30.31 14.60
N ARG A 176 -43.26 30.05 14.27
CA ARG A 176 -43.99 30.77 13.22
C ARG A 176 -44.63 32.06 13.73
N VAL A 177 -45.10 32.05 14.98
CA VAL A 177 -45.69 33.23 15.63
C VAL A 177 -44.62 34.31 15.87
N PHE A 178 -43.38 33.93 16.21
CA PHE A 178 -42.27 34.89 16.37
C PHE A 178 -41.62 35.39 15.05
N LYS A 179 -42.20 35.07 13.89
CA LYS A 179 -41.74 35.55 12.58
C LYS A 179 -42.71 36.53 11.91
N GLU A 180 -43.84 36.84 12.55
CA GLU A 180 -44.84 37.80 12.08
C GLU A 180 -44.96 39.01 13.02
N ASP A 181 -43.82 39.45 13.59
CA ASP A 181 -43.62 40.80 14.13
C ASP A 181 -42.50 41.50 13.33
#